data_AF-A0A8T1JV17-F1
#
_entry.id   AF-A0A8T1JV17-F1
#
_cell.length_a   1.000
_cell.length_b   1.000
_cell.length_c   1.000
_cell.angle_alpha   90.00
_cell.angle_beta   90.00
_cell.angle_gamma   90.00
#
_symmetry.space_group_name_H-M   'P 1'
#
loop_
_entity.id
_entity.type
_entity.pdbx_description
1 polymer ?
#
loop_
_entity_poly.entity_id
_entity_poly.type
_entity_poly.pdbx_seq_one_letter_code
_entity_poly.pdbx_strand_id
1 'polypeptide(L)' 'MSSVELETDCRLAQVMATLSTLLALPERMISAPAGVYTDMDISKMNTDIAHVWNKTKKLLEKATSMG' A
#
# COMPACT_ATOMS: atom_id res chain seq x y z
N MET A 1 9.23 19.56 17.67
CA MET A 1 8.30 18.94 16.72
C MET A 1 6.91 19.38 17.08
N SER A 2 6.24 20.10 16.20
CA SER A 2 4.87 20.54 16.39
C SER A 2 3.89 19.36 16.24
N SER A 3 2.68 19.50 16.78
CA SER A 3 1.61 18.48 16.63
C SER A 3 1.26 18.19 15.17
N VAL A 4 1.39 19.20 14.29
CA VAL A 4 1.06 19.09 12.86
C VAL A 4 2.13 18.31 12.10
N GLU A 5 3.40 18.54 12.43
CA GLU A 5 4.53 17.78 11.86
C GLU A 5 4.44 16.31 12.27
N LEU A 6 4.19 16.03 13.56
CA LEU A 6 4.03 14.66 14.05
C LEU A 6 2.85 13.92 13.39
N GLU A 7 1.70 14.59 13.24
CA GLU A 7 0.55 13.99 12.55
C GLU A 7 0.85 13.67 11.08
N THR A 8 1.61 14.53 10.41
CA THR A 8 2.01 14.34 9.02
C THR A 8 2.99 13.17 8.88
N ASP A 9 4.00 13.10 9.76
CA ASP A 9 4.97 12.01 9.80
C ASP A 9 4.30 10.66 10.10
N CYS A 10 3.36 10.62 11.05
CA CYS A 10 2.59 9.41 11.36
C CYS A 10 1.75 8.95 10.16
N ARG A 11 1.09 9.87 9.45
CA ARG A 11 0.32 9.55 8.24
C ARG A 11 1.21 9.03 7.13
N LEU A 12 2.38 9.65 6.92
CA LEU A 12 3.35 9.19 5.93
C LEU A 12 3.88 7.80 6.28
N ALA A 13 4.22 7.55 7.55
CA ALA A 13 4.67 6.25 8.02
C ALA A 13 3.60 5.16 7.80
N GLN A 14 2.33 5.45 8.06
CA GLN A 14 1.22 4.51 7.80
C GLN A 14 1.08 4.18 6.31
N VAL A 15 1.19 5.19 5.44
CA VAL A 15 1.15 5.00 3.99
C VAL A 15 2.32 4.15 3.50
N MET A 16 3.53 4.46 3.96
CA MET A 16 4.74 3.71 3.60
C MET A 16 4.68 2.25 4.09
N ALA A 17 4.25 2.01 5.33
CA ALA A 17 4.08 0.66 5.87
C ALA A 17 3.05 -0.17 5.08
N THR A 18 1.95 0.47 4.67
CA THR A 18 0.92 -0.18 3.85
C THR A 18 1.47 -0.55 2.47
N LEU A 19 2.19 0.37 1.81
CA LEU A 19 2.85 0.11 0.53
C LEU A 19 3.87 -1.03 0.62
N SER A 20 4.76 -1.00 1.62
CA SER A 20 5.76 -2.05 1.83
C SER A 20 5.12 -3.42 2.02
N THR A 21 3.99 -3.49 2.75
CA THR A 21 3.27 -4.74 2.96
C THR A 21 2.67 -5.26 1.66
N LEU A 22 2.07 -4.38 0.85
CA LEU A 22 1.45 -4.76 -0.42
C LEU A 22 2.48 -5.22 -1.45
N LEU A 23 3.64 -4.56 -1.53
CA LEU A 23 4.72 -4.94 -2.44
C LEU A 23 5.34 -6.30 -2.09
N ALA A 24 5.25 -6.73 -0.82
CA ALA A 24 5.73 -8.05 -0.38
C ALA A 24 4.74 -9.20 -0.65
N LEU A 25 3.48 -8.90 -0.98
CA LEU A 25 2.46 -9.95 -1.19
C LEU A 25 2.70 -10.81 -2.44
N PRO A 26 3.09 -10.25 -3.61
CA PRO A 26 3.41 -11.06 -4.79
C PRO A 26 4.54 -12.07 -4.54
N GLU A 27 5.60 -11.67 -3.84
CA GLU A 27 6.70 -12.57 -3.48
C GLU A 27 6.23 -13.72 -2.59
N ARG A 28 5.39 -13.41 -1.59
CA ARG A 28 4.79 -14.42 -0.70
C ARG A 28 3.92 -15.40 -1.46
N MET A 29 3.15 -14.93 -2.44
CA MET A 29 2.31 -15.81 -3.27
C MET A 29 3.12 -16.74 -4.17
N ILE A 30 4.18 -16.23 -4.82
CA ILE A 30 5.07 -17.05 -5.65
C ILE A 30 5.74 -18.14 -4.80
N SER A 31 6.09 -17.83 -3.55
CA SER A 31 6.69 -18.79 -2.61
C SER A 31 5.70 -19.77 -1.96
N ALA A 32 4.39 -19.58 -2.16
CA ALA A 32 3.40 -20.42 -1.52
C ALA A 32 3.27 -21.79 -2.20
N PRO A 33 3.01 -22.87 -1.43
CA PRO A 33 2.71 -24.17 -2.01
C PRO A 33 1.57 -24.13 -3.03
N ALA A 34 1.63 -25.01 -4.03
CA ALA A 34 0.57 -25.15 -5.02
C ALA A 34 -0.78 -25.45 -4.35
N GLY A 35 -1.84 -24.76 -4.79
CA GLY A 35 -3.19 -24.90 -4.25
C GLY A 35 -3.49 -24.03 -3.01
N VAL A 36 -2.52 -23.27 -2.50
CA VAL A 36 -2.75 -22.32 -1.39
C VAL A 36 -3.55 -21.09 -1.83
N TYR A 37 -3.34 -20.64 -3.07
CA TYR A 37 -4.07 -19.53 -3.66
C TYR A 37 -4.74 -19.98 -4.95
N THR A 38 -6.00 -19.55 -5.12
CA THR A 38 -6.73 -19.69 -6.38
C THR A 38 -6.44 -18.49 -7.28
N ASP A 39 -6.75 -18.62 -8.58
CA ASP A 39 -6.70 -17.49 -9.51
C ASP A 39 -7.58 -16.32 -9.06
N MET A 40 -8.68 -16.61 -8.34
CA MET A 40 -9.56 -15.61 -7.76
C MET A 40 -8.88 -14.84 -6.62
N ASP A 41 -8.13 -15.53 -5.76
CA ASP A 41 -7.37 -14.89 -4.67
C ASP A 41 -6.29 -13.97 -5.22
N ILE A 42 -5.59 -14.40 -6.27
CA ILE A 42 -4.58 -13.59 -6.97
C ILE A 42 -5.23 -12.36 -7.62
N SER A 43 -6.37 -12.54 -8.31
CA SER A 43 -7.10 -11.44 -8.95
C SER A 43 -7.61 -10.39 -7.94
N LYS A 44 -8.14 -10.85 -6.81
CA LYS A 44 -8.60 -9.97 -5.72
C LYS A 44 -7.44 -9.19 -5.11
N MET A 45 -6.34 -9.87 -4.81
CA MET A 45 -5.15 -9.20 -4.29
C MET A 45 -4.62 -8.13 -5.25
N ASN A 46 -4.53 -8.42 -6.54
CA ASN A 46 -4.06 -7.44 -7.54
C ASN A 46 -4.98 -6.21 -7.58
N THR A 47 -6.30 -6.41 -7.41
CA THR A 47 -7.28 -5.32 -7.31
C THR A 47 -7.05 -4.48 -6.05
N ASP A 48 -6.80 -5.12 -4.91
CA ASP A 48 -6.52 -4.44 -3.64
C ASP A 48 -5.21 -3.64 -3.69
N ILE A 49 -4.16 -4.21 -4.28
CA ILE A 49 -2.88 -3.52 -4.54
C ILE A 49 -3.11 -2.28 -5.40
N ALA A 50 -3.83 -2.40 -6.51
CA ALA A 50 -4.13 -1.29 -7.41
C ALA A 50 -4.96 -0.19 -6.71
N HIS A 51 -5.93 -0.58 -5.89
CA HIS A 51 -6.74 0.36 -5.11
C HIS A 51 -5.88 1.17 -4.14
N VAL A 52 -5.03 0.52 -3.34
CA VAL A 52 -4.19 1.22 -2.37
C VAL A 52 -3.14 2.07 -3.05
N TRP A 53 -2.50 1.57 -4.12
CA TRP A 53 -1.58 2.37 -4.93
C TRP A 53 -2.23 3.67 -5.41
N ASN A 54 -3.42 3.59 -5.99
CA ASN A 54 -4.14 4.75 -6.49
C ASN A 54 -4.53 5.73 -5.37
N LYS A 55 -4.94 5.21 -4.20
CA LYS A 55 -5.23 6.03 -3.02
C LYS A 55 -3.98 6.75 -2.52
N THR A 56 -2.86 6.04 -2.43
CA THR A 56 -1.57 6.61 -2.00
C THR A 56 -1.08 7.67 -2.99
N LYS A 57 -1.17 7.41 -4.29
CA LYS A 57 -0.82 8.39 -5.33
C LYS A 57 -1.61 9.70 -5.16
N LYS A 58 -2.94 9.60 -4.98
CA LYS A 58 -3.80 10.78 -4.74
C LYS A 58 -3.43 11.55 -3.47
N LEU A 59 -3.06 10.85 -2.41
CA LEU A 59 -2.61 11.47 -1.15
C LEU A 59 -1.29 12.22 -1.34
N LEU A 60 -0.34 11.63 -2.06
CA LEU A 60 0.94 12.26 -2.40
C LEU A 60 0.74 13.49 -3.29
N GLU A 61 -0.06 13.38 -4.35
CA GLU A 61 -0.39 14.50 -5.24
C GLU A 61 -0.98 15.69 -4.46
N LYS A 62 -1.92 15.41 -3.56
CA LYS A 62 -2.54 16.41 -2.68
C LYS A 62 -1.54 17.07 -1.73
N ALA A 63 -0.59 16.30 -1.20
CA ALA A 63 0.47 16.82 -0.33
C ALA A 63 1.44 17.72 -1.11
N THR A 64 1.76 17.36 -2.37
CA THR A 64 2.66 18.15 -3.22
C THR A 64 2.00 19.38 -3.87
N SER A 65 0.67 19.39 -4.04
CA SER A 65 -0.06 20.54 -4.62
C SER A 65 -0.35 21.67 -3.64
N MET A 66 -0.04 21.47 -2.34
CA MET A 66 -0.17 22.49 -1.29
C MET A 66 1.18 23.10 -0.88
N GLY A 67 2.25 22.77 -1.59
CA GLY A 67 3.60 23.35 -1.43
C GLY A 67 3.90 24.39 -2.49
#